data_AF-A0A971C601-F1
#
_entry.id   AF-A0A971C601-F1
#
_cell.length_a   1.000
_cell.length_b   1.000
_cell.length_c   1.000
_cell.angle_alpha   90.00
_cell.angle_beta   90.00
_cell.angle_gamma   90.00
#
_symmetry.space_group_name_H-M   'P 1'
#
loop_
_entity.id
_entity.type
_entity.pdbx_description
1 polymer ?
#
loop_
_entity_poly.entity_id
_entity_poly.type
_entity_poly.pdbx_seq_one_letter_code
_entity_poly.pdbx_strand_id
1 'polypeptide(L)'
;MDRKLDEIVISLKEELVRSISDSVKIKSVQDTPVEGGPFGKGVRDSLDQTIKLAQKLGFEARNADGYVGIVDYGSGETFGVLGHLDVVPEGEGWDVPPYSGMVK
;
A
#
# COMPACT_ATOMS: atom_id res chain seq x y z
N MET A 1 1.13 -9.50 -25.82
CA MET A 1 1.18 -9.89 -24.41
C MET A 1 2.33 -10.86 -24.24
N ASP A 2 3.23 -10.61 -23.30
CA ASP A 2 4.39 -11.47 -23.06
C ASP A 2 3.96 -12.66 -22.20
N ARG A 3 3.92 -13.86 -22.80
CA ARG A 3 3.45 -15.08 -22.14
C ARG A 3 4.19 -15.40 -20.84
N LYS A 4 5.49 -15.09 -20.75
CA LYS A 4 6.27 -15.38 -19.54
C LYS A 4 5.89 -14.46 -18.39
N LEU A 5 5.66 -13.18 -18.70
CA LEU A 5 5.21 -12.22 -17.69
C LEU A 5 3.82 -12.59 -17.17
N ASP A 6 2.91 -12.98 -18.06
CA ASP A 6 1.57 -13.42 -17.70
C ASP A 6 1.61 -14.63 -16.75
N GLU A 7 2.45 -15.63 -17.04
CA GLU A 7 2.66 -16.80 -16.18
C GLU A 7 3.16 -16.42 -14.79
N ILE A 8 4.13 -15.49 -14.70
CA ILE A 8 4.65 -14.99 -13.42
C ILE A 8 3.54 -14.29 -12.63
N VAL A 9 2.82 -13.34 -13.25
CA VAL A 9 1.74 -12.60 -12.58
C VAL A 9 0.65 -13.56 -12.08
N ILE A 10 0.26 -14.55 -12.89
CA ILE A 10 -0.73 -15.56 -12.49
C ILE A 10 -0.22 -16.39 -11.30
N SER A 11 1.05 -16.79 -11.30
CA SER A 11 1.63 -17.56 -10.20
C SER A 11 1.69 -16.78 -8.87
N LEU A 12 1.76 -15.44 -8.93
CA LEU A 12 1.78 -14.57 -7.75
C LEU A 12 0.39 -14.11 -7.29
N LYS A 13 -0.68 -14.49 -8.00
CA LYS A 13 -2.04 -13.97 -7.79
C LYS A 13 -2.49 -14.02 -6.33
N GLU A 14 -2.30 -15.13 -5.65
CA GLU A 14 -2.74 -15.29 -4.26
C GLU A 14 -2.04 -14.31 -3.30
N GLU A 15 -0.73 -14.14 -3.46
CA GLU A 15 0.05 -13.20 -2.63
C GLU A 15 -0.28 -11.74 -2.96
N LEU A 16 -0.49 -11.42 -4.23
CA LEU A 16 -0.92 -10.08 -4.67
C LEU A 16 -2.28 -9.72 -4.07
N VAL A 17 -3.27 -10.60 -4.23
CA VAL A 17 -4.63 -10.40 -3.69
C VAL A 17 -4.59 -10.27 -2.17
N ARG A 18 -3.82 -11.11 -1.48
CA ARG A 18 -3.68 -11.03 -0.02
C ARG A 18 -3.05 -9.72 0.42
N SER A 19 -1.98 -9.28 -0.24
CA SER A 19 -1.29 -8.04 0.10
C SER A 19 -2.20 -6.82 -0.10
N ILE A 20 -2.95 -6.78 -1.20
CA ILE A 20 -3.95 -5.73 -1.46
C ILE A 20 -5.07 -5.78 -0.41
N SER A 21 -5.60 -6.96 -0.09
CA SER A 21 -6.61 -7.13 0.95
C SER A 21 -6.14 -6.62 2.31
N ASP A 22 -4.89 -6.91 2.68
CA ASP A 22 -4.30 -6.43 3.93
C ASP A 22 -4.12 -4.91 3.95
N SER A 23 -3.77 -4.28 2.82
CA SER A 23 -3.76 -2.81 2.70
C SER A 23 -5.17 -2.21 2.80
N VAL A 24 -6.19 -2.81 2.18
CA VAL A 24 -7.59 -2.34 2.23
C VAL A 24 -8.17 -2.39 3.65
N LYS A 25 -7.68 -3.29 4.51
CA LYS A 25 -8.11 -3.37 5.92
C LYS A 25 -7.67 -2.17 6.75
N ILE A 26 -6.76 -1.35 6.25
CA ILE A 26 -6.29 -0.15 6.93
C ILE A 26 -7.19 1.02 6.53
N LYS A 27 -7.92 1.56 7.50
CA LYS A 27 -8.66 2.82 7.33
C LYS A 27 -7.68 3.99 7.24
N SER A 28 -7.14 4.26 6.05
CA SER A 28 -6.21 5.36 5.77
C SER A 28 -6.91 6.66 5.40
N VAL A 29 -8.02 6.98 6.09
CA VAL A 29 -8.67 8.29 5.96
C VAL A 29 -7.86 9.31 6.77
N GLN A 30 -7.69 10.50 6.22
CA GLN A 30 -7.02 11.59 6.94
C GLN A 30 -7.72 11.89 8.28
N ASP A 31 -6.92 12.01 9.34
CA ASP A 31 -7.39 12.31 10.69
C ASP A 31 -6.41 13.26 11.40
N THR A 32 -6.68 13.55 12.67
CA THR A 32 -5.88 14.38 13.56
C THR A 32 -4.43 13.90 13.59
N PRO A 33 -3.44 14.78 13.37
CA PRO A 33 -2.03 14.41 13.40
C PRO A 33 -1.62 13.71 14.69
N VAL A 34 -0.74 12.73 14.56
CA VAL A 34 -0.10 12.02 15.67
C VAL A 34 1.42 12.14 15.56
N GLU A 35 2.15 11.76 16.60
CA GLU A 35 3.61 11.73 16.55
C GLU A 35 4.11 10.85 15.40
N GLY A 36 4.90 11.43 14.49
CA GLY A 36 5.34 10.77 13.26
C GLY A 36 4.24 10.49 12.22
N GLY A 37 3.00 10.95 12.42
CA GLY A 37 1.88 10.73 11.51
C GLY A 37 1.15 12.04 11.22
N PRO A 38 1.65 12.87 10.29
CA PRO A 38 1.09 14.21 10.03
C PRO A 38 -0.34 14.19 9.50
N PHE A 39 -0.81 13.05 8.99
CA PHE A 39 -2.16 12.87 8.41
C PHE A 39 -3.04 11.93 9.26
N GLY A 40 -2.62 11.66 10.50
CA GLY A 40 -3.32 10.78 11.42
C GLY A 40 -2.84 9.34 11.39
N LYS A 41 -3.31 8.57 12.39
CA LYS A 41 -2.81 7.21 12.65
C LYS A 41 -3.06 6.25 11.48
N GLY A 42 -4.22 6.29 10.86
CA GLY A 42 -4.58 5.37 9.76
C GLY A 42 -3.69 5.52 8.53
N VAL A 43 -3.41 6.77 8.13
CA VAL A 43 -2.47 7.05 7.02
C VAL A 43 -1.06 6.60 7.38
N ARG A 44 -0.62 6.84 8.63
CA ARG A 44 0.68 6.39 9.11
C ARG A 44 0.81 4.86 9.12
N ASP A 45 -0.22 4.14 9.59
CA ASP A 45 -0.25 2.68 9.59
C ASP A 45 -0.16 2.11 8.16
N SER A 46 -0.84 2.74 7.20
CA SER A 46 -0.79 2.36 5.77
C SER A 46 0.59 2.57 5.16
N LEU A 47 1.23 3.70 5.47
CA LEU A 47 2.61 3.97 5.08
C LEU A 47 3.58 2.92 5.65
N ASP A 48 3.51 2.64 6.95
CA ASP A 48 4.38 1.68 7.60
C ASP A 48 4.16 0.24 7.07
N GLN A 49 2.91 -0.14 6.77
CA GLN A 49 2.62 -1.43 6.15
C GLN A 49 3.20 -1.53 4.74
N THR A 50 3.11 -0.46 3.94
CA THR A 50 3.66 -0.40 2.59
C THR A 50 5.19 -0.53 2.61
N ILE A 51 5.87 0.18 3.51
CA ILE A 51 7.34 0.08 3.67
C ILE A 51 7.75 -1.35 4.06
N LYS A 52 7.04 -1.96 5.02
CA LYS A 52 7.30 -3.36 5.43
C LYS A 52 7.09 -4.35 4.29
N LEU A 53 6.03 -4.16 3.49
CA LEU A 53 5.77 -5.00 2.32
C LEU A 53 6.88 -4.86 1.28
N ALA A 54 7.30 -3.63 0.97
CA ALA A 54 8.39 -3.38 0.03
C ALA A 54 9.70 -4.04 0.50
N GLN A 55 10.06 -3.91 1.78
CA GLN A 55 11.23 -4.59 2.35
C GLN A 55 11.11 -6.12 2.26
N LYS A 56 9.93 -6.69 2.53
CA LYS A 56 9.69 -8.14 2.38
C LYS A 56 9.87 -8.61 0.94
N LEU A 57 9.50 -7.78 -0.03
CA LEU A 57 9.67 -8.06 -1.46
C LEU A 57 11.12 -7.85 -1.96
N GLY A 58 12.03 -7.42 -1.09
CA GLY A 58 13.45 -7.24 -1.40
C GLY A 58 13.84 -5.85 -1.90
N PHE A 59 12.95 -4.87 -1.78
CA PHE A 59 13.25 -3.48 -2.12
C PHE A 59 13.97 -2.75 -0.99
N GLU A 60 14.77 -1.74 -1.33
CA GLU A 60 15.23 -0.76 -0.35
C GLU A 60 14.11 0.25 -0.11
N ALA A 61 13.49 0.21 1.08
CA ALA A 61 12.38 1.11 1.41
C ALA A 61 12.64 1.86 2.71
N ARG A 62 12.37 3.18 2.68
CA ARG A 62 12.52 4.09 3.83
C ARG A 62 11.33 5.01 3.98
N ASN A 63 11.06 5.39 5.22
CA ASN A 63 10.07 6.40 5.58
C ASN A 63 10.79 7.75 5.75
N ALA A 64 10.26 8.81 5.14
CA ALA A 64 10.71 10.18 5.36
C ALA A 64 9.70 10.92 6.25
N ASP A 65 10.03 11.00 7.55
CA ASP A 65 9.34 11.75 8.60
C ASP A 65 7.81 11.52 8.70
N GLY A 66 7.33 10.37 8.26
CA GLY A 66 5.91 10.01 8.23
C GLY A 66 5.12 10.61 7.06
N TYR A 67 5.76 11.38 6.18
CA TYR A 67 5.11 12.06 5.05
C TYR A 67 5.08 11.20 3.79
N VAL A 68 6.18 10.50 3.50
CA VAL A 68 6.31 9.74 2.26
C VAL A 68 7.15 8.48 2.46
N GLY A 69 6.76 7.43 1.73
CA GLY A 69 7.56 6.22 1.59
C GLY A 69 8.35 6.28 0.30
N ILE A 70 9.65 6.00 0.38
CA ILE A 70 10.53 5.93 -0.78
C ILE A 70 10.96 4.48 -0.94
N VAL A 71 10.73 3.90 -2.11
CA VAL A 71 11.04 2.51 -2.45
C VAL A 71 11.93 2.53 -3.69
N ASP A 72 13.17 2.08 -3.53
CA ASP A 72 14.19 2.09 -4.58
C ASP A 72 14.49 0.66 -5.07
N TYR A 73 14.75 0.52 -6.37
CA TYR A 73 15.17 -0.72 -7.01
C TYR A 73 16.15 -0.47 -8.16
N GLY A 74 17.27 -1.20 -8.17
CA GLY A 74 18.27 -1.13 -9.22
C GLY A 74 19.23 0.06 -9.09
N SER A 75 20.08 0.23 -10.11
CA SER A 75 21.13 1.25 -10.16
C SER A 75 21.21 1.81 -11.59
N GLY A 76 20.63 2.97 -11.85
CA GLY A 76 20.55 3.57 -13.18
C GLY A 76 19.85 4.91 -13.16
N GLU A 77 19.43 5.39 -14.34
CA GLU A 77 18.60 6.59 -14.42
C GLU A 77 17.27 6.36 -13.69
N THR A 78 16.86 7.35 -12.89
CA THR A 78 15.66 7.25 -12.07
C THR A 78 14.40 7.35 -12.95
N PHE A 79 13.59 6.30 -12.93
CA PHE A 79 12.20 6.33 -13.38
C PHE A 79 11.29 6.28 -12.15
N GLY A 80 10.46 7.32 -11.97
CA GLY A 80 9.60 7.47 -10.79
C GLY A 80 8.16 7.00 -11.04
N VAL A 81 7.62 6.22 -10.10
CA VAL A 81 6.19 5.93 -10.00
C VAL A 81 5.65 6.57 -8.73
N LEU A 82 4.66 7.44 -8.87
CA LEU A 82 4.01 8.13 -7.75
C LEU A 82 2.62 7.52 -7.52
N GLY A 83 2.32 7.19 -6.26
CA GLY A 83 1.03 6.70 -5.81
C GLY A 83 0.66 7.31 -4.46
N HIS A 84 -0.59 7.13 -4.05
CA HIS A 84 -1.09 7.59 -2.75
C HIS A 84 -1.67 6.40 -1.96
N LEU A 85 -1.66 6.52 -0.63
CA LEU A 85 -2.08 5.47 0.30
C LEU A 85 -3.31 5.87 1.12
N ASP A 86 -3.61 7.16 1.15
CA ASP A 86 -4.80 7.71 1.79
C ASP A 86 -6.05 7.48 0.92
N VAL A 87 -7.19 7.42 1.60
CA VAL A 87 -8.50 7.25 0.96
C VAL A 87 -9.48 8.28 1.49
N VAL A 88 -10.55 8.49 0.72
CA VAL A 88 -11.69 9.30 1.17
C VAL A 88 -12.51 8.56 2.23
N PRO A 89 -13.29 9.27 3.07
CA PRO A 89 -14.23 8.64 3.98
C PRO A 89 -15.18 7.67 3.27
N GLU A 90 -15.52 6.58 3.95
CA GLU A 90 -16.30 5.47 3.41
C GLU A 90 -17.69 5.88 2.89
N GLY A 91 -18.31 6.90 3.48
CA GLY A 91 -19.70 7.25 3.20
C GLY A 91 -20.66 6.13 3.64
N GLU A 92 -21.81 6.05 2.97
CA GLU A 92 -22.89 5.12 3.31
C GLU A 92 -23.23 4.20 2.12
N GLY A 93 -24.03 3.16 2.36
CA GLY A 93 -24.57 2.29 1.30
C GLY A 93 -23.70 1.08 0.92
N TRP A 94 -22.77 0.67 1.77
CA TRP A 94 -21.92 -0.50 1.52
C TRP A 94 -22.63 -1.82 1.80
N ASP A 95 -22.58 -2.75 0.85
CA ASP A 95 -23.06 -4.13 1.03
C ASP A 95 -22.15 -5.00 1.92
N VAL A 96 -20.87 -4.61 2.02
CA VAL A 96 -19.85 -5.26 2.86
C VAL A 96 -19.06 -4.21 3.62
N PRO A 97 -18.52 -4.49 4.82
CA PRO A 97 -17.75 -3.48 5.55
C PRO A 97 -16.59 -2.96 4.69
N PRO A 98 -16.42 -1.62 4.56
CA PRO A 98 -15.52 -0.99 3.58
C PRO A 98 -14.06 -1.40 3.77
N TYR A 99 -13.65 -1.64 5.02
CA TYR A 99 -12.29 -2.06 5.38
C TYR A 99 -12.20 -3.56 5.72
N SER A 100 -13.10 -4.39 5.18
CA SER A 100 -13.05 -5.84 5.40
C SER A 100 -11.92 -6.53 4.63
N GLY A 101 -11.52 -5.96 3.49
CA GLY A 101 -10.61 -6.62 2.54
C GLY A 101 -11.17 -7.95 1.99
N MET A 102 -12.48 -8.13 2.00
CA MET A 102 -13.13 -9.39 1.63
C MET A 102 -12.90 -9.71 0.15
N VAL A 103 -12.47 -10.94 -0.13
CA VAL A 103 -12.39 -11.52 -1.47
C VAL A 103 -13.46 -12.61 -1.55
N LYS A 104 -14.37 -12.49 -2.52
CA LYS A 104 -15.47 -13.45 -2.75
C LYS A 104 -15.08 -14.51 -3.77
#